data_AF-A0AAU2JQF8-F1
#
_entry.id   AF-A0AAU2JQF8-F1
#
_cell.length_a   1.000
_cell.length_b   1.000
_cell.length_c   1.000
_cell.angle_alpha   90.00
_cell.angle_beta   90.00
_cell.angle_gamma   90.00
#
_symmetry.space_group_name_H-M   'P 1'
#
loop_
_entity.id
_entity.type
_entity.pdbx_description
1 polymer ?
#
loop_
_entity_poly.entity_id
_entity_poly.type
_entity_poly.pdbx_seq_one_letter_code
_entity_poly.pdbx_strand_id
1 'polypeptide(L)'
;MTDKPSLRDYIDRYAAGEIPRAEALATIAAWDFDEEWFDPAHTAPTHQDNTLAVINQGRGLGKLTAEDIDVIRERLKQRGF
;
A
#
# COMPACT_ATOMS: atom_id res chain seq x y z
N MET A 1 13.93 18.11 5.96
CA MET A 1 12.65 17.39 5.97
C MET A 1 12.95 16.04 5.35
N THR A 2 12.84 14.95 6.09
CA THR A 2 13.06 13.62 5.53
C THR A 2 11.77 13.27 4.79
N ASP A 3 11.81 13.21 3.46
CA ASP A 3 10.63 12.83 2.68
C ASP A 3 10.14 11.44 3.14
N LYS A 4 8.84 11.33 3.41
CA LYS A 4 8.21 10.08 3.82
C LYS A 4 8.37 9.06 2.67
N PRO A 5 8.80 7.81 2.95
CA PRO A 5 8.97 6.81 1.91
C PRO A 5 7.66 6.56 1.16
N SER A 6 7.77 6.32 -0.15
CA SER A 6 6.64 6.05 -1.04
C SER A 6 6.13 4.62 -0.90
N LEU A 7 4.84 4.45 -0.57
CA LEU A 7 4.23 3.12 -0.57
C LEU A 7 4.11 2.55 -1.99
N ARG A 8 3.87 3.38 -3.00
CA ARG A 8 3.83 2.91 -4.40
C ARG A 8 5.17 2.36 -4.84
N ASP A 9 6.25 3.11 -4.63
CA ASP A 9 7.59 2.64 -5.01
C ASP A 9 7.95 1.37 -4.24
N TYR A 10 7.54 1.25 -2.97
CA TYR A 10 7.76 0.04 -2.19
C TYR A 10 7.02 -1.17 -2.76
N ILE A 11 5.74 -1.01 -3.13
CA ILE A 11 4.95 -2.07 -3.79
C ILE A 11 5.57 -2.44 -5.14
N ASP A 12 6.11 -1.47 -5.87
CA ASP A 12 6.74 -1.71 -7.18
C ASP A 12 8.00 -2.56 -7.04
N ARG A 13 8.82 -2.27 -6.02
CA ARG A 13 10.00 -3.08 -5.68
C ARG A 13 9.64 -4.50 -5.23
N TYR A 14 8.58 -4.64 -4.43
CA TYR A 14 8.05 -5.97 -4.10
C TYR A 14 7.61 -6.73 -5.36
N ALA A 15 6.85 -6.10 -6.25
CA ALA A 15 6.39 -6.70 -7.49
C ALA A 15 7.54 -7.05 -8.46
N ALA A 16 8.64 -6.31 -8.41
CA ALA A 16 9.89 -6.62 -9.12
C ALA A 16 10.68 -7.80 -8.50
N GLY A 17 10.24 -8.33 -7.35
CA GLY A 17 10.89 -9.44 -6.66
C GLY A 17 12.10 -9.03 -5.81
N GLU A 18 12.30 -7.73 -5.58
CA GLU A 18 13.42 -7.22 -4.77
C GLU A 18 13.23 -7.44 -3.27
N ILE A 19 12.00 -7.65 -2.83
CA ILE A 19 11.62 -7.74 -1.41
C ILE A 19 10.93 -9.09 -1.17
N PRO A 20 11.37 -9.88 -0.17
CA PRO A 20 10.69 -11.11 0.19
C PRO A 20 9.23 -10.87 0.58
N ARG A 21 8.32 -11.74 0.15
CA ARG A 21 6.88 -11.62 0.41
C ARG A 21 6.55 -11.36 1.88
N ALA A 22 7.08 -12.17 2.80
CA ALA A 22 6.77 -12.04 4.23
C ALA A 22 7.18 -10.67 4.80
N GLU A 23 8.31 -10.13 4.34
CA GLU A 23 8.80 -8.81 4.68
C GLU A 23 7.90 -7.72 4.07
N ALA A 24 7.63 -7.79 2.76
CA ALA A 24 6.78 -6.84 2.07
C ALA A 24 5.40 -6.69 2.75
N LEU A 25 4.71 -7.80 3.03
CA LEU A 25 3.39 -7.78 3.65
C LEU A 25 3.42 -7.26 5.09
N ALA A 26 4.50 -7.54 5.84
CA ALA A 26 4.69 -7.00 7.17
C ALA A 26 4.88 -5.48 7.14
N THR A 27 5.76 -5.00 6.27
CA THR A 27 6.06 -3.58 6.12
C THR A 27 4.83 -2.81 5.63
N ILE A 28 4.14 -3.30 4.59
CA ILE A 28 2.91 -2.66 4.09
C ILE A 28 1.83 -2.62 5.18
N ALA A 29 1.61 -3.71 5.92
CA ALA A 29 0.63 -3.70 7.00
C ALA A 29 1.03 -2.80 8.18
N ALA A 30 2.32 -2.52 8.36
CA ALA A 30 2.88 -1.62 9.36
C ALA A 30 3.01 -0.17 8.87
N TRP A 31 2.68 0.09 7.59
CA TRP A 31 2.88 1.41 6.98
C TRP A 31 2.17 2.50 7.77
N ASP A 32 2.79 3.67 7.79
CA ASP A 32 2.19 4.87 8.36
C ASP A 32 1.23 5.45 7.32
N PHE A 33 -0.02 5.02 7.35
CA PHE A 33 -1.01 5.43 6.35
C PHE A 33 -1.52 6.84 6.61
N ASP A 34 -1.55 7.66 5.55
CA ASP A 34 -2.19 8.96 5.55
C ASP A 34 -3.71 8.81 5.40
N GLU A 35 -4.45 9.79 5.91
CA GLU A 35 -5.90 9.89 5.68
C GLU A 35 -6.17 10.12 4.19
N GLU A 36 -7.09 9.33 3.63
CA GLU A 36 -7.55 9.51 2.26
C GLU A 36 -8.43 10.77 2.20
N TRP A 37 -8.06 11.74 1.37
CA TRP A 37 -8.85 12.94 1.15
C TRP A 37 -9.31 13.04 -0.30
N PHE A 38 -10.57 13.41 -0.45
CA PHE A 38 -11.18 13.61 -1.75
C PHE A 38 -10.64 14.88 -2.40
N ASP A 39 -10.04 14.75 -3.58
CA ASP A 39 -9.67 15.87 -4.44
C ASP A 39 -10.59 15.87 -5.67
N PRO A 40 -11.48 16.87 -5.84
CA PRO A 40 -12.35 16.99 -7.02
C PRO A 40 -11.58 17.08 -8.34
N ALA A 41 -10.33 17.54 -8.33
CA ALA A 41 -9.46 17.63 -9.50
C ALA A 41 -8.77 16.28 -9.84
N HIS A 42 -8.77 15.33 -8.90
CA HIS A 42 -8.20 13.99 -9.08
C HIS A 42 -9.26 12.92 -8.84
N THR A 43 -9.93 12.52 -9.93
CA THR A 43 -10.94 11.46 -9.91
C THR A 43 -10.35 10.06 -9.70
N ALA A 44 -9.03 9.90 -9.88
CA ALA A 44 -8.32 8.67 -9.56
C ALA A 44 -7.53 8.87 -8.24
N PRO A 45 -7.42 7.86 -7.36
CA PRO A 45 -6.70 7.93 -6.09
C PRO A 45 -5.17 7.94 -6.26
N THR A 46 -4.67 8.51 -7.36
CA THR A 46 -3.26 8.55 -7.75
C THR A 46 -2.51 9.74 -7.15
N HIS A 47 -3.22 10.72 -6.56
CA HIS A 47 -2.63 11.94 -6.00
C HIS A 47 -2.03 11.75 -4.61
N GLN A 48 -2.43 10.70 -3.89
CA GLN A 48 -1.89 10.39 -2.56
C GLN A 48 -1.11 9.10 -2.54
N ASP A 49 0.06 9.10 -1.92
CA ASP A 49 1.01 8.02 -2.06
C ASP A 49 1.05 7.03 -0.91
N ASN A 50 0.59 7.41 0.28
CA ASN A 50 0.66 6.56 1.48
C ASN A 50 -0.73 6.25 2.04
N THR A 51 -1.73 6.01 1.20
CA THR A 51 -3.10 5.69 1.64
C THR A 51 -3.44 4.21 1.43
N LEU A 52 -4.49 3.73 2.09
CA LEU A 52 -5.02 2.38 1.87
C LEU A 52 -5.49 2.17 0.41
N ALA A 53 -5.88 3.23 -0.29
CA ALA A 53 -6.24 3.17 -1.71
C ALA A 53 -5.08 2.67 -2.59
N VAL A 54 -3.84 2.97 -2.21
CA VAL A 54 -2.65 2.49 -2.93
C VAL A 54 -2.51 0.96 -2.85
N ILE A 55 -2.91 0.33 -1.76
CA ILE A 55 -2.96 -1.14 -1.66
C ILE A 55 -3.97 -1.72 -2.67
N ASN A 56 -5.17 -1.13 -2.74
CA ASN A 56 -6.18 -1.55 -3.71
C ASN A 56 -5.73 -1.31 -5.15
N GLN A 57 -5.02 -0.21 -5.42
CA GLN A 57 -4.39 0.07 -6.71
C GLN A 57 -3.32 -0.98 -7.05
N GLY A 58 -2.46 -1.33 -6.10
CA GLY A 58 -1.45 -2.38 -6.26
C GLY A 58 -2.07 -3.72 -6.67
N ARG A 59 -3.22 -4.09 -6.08
CA ARG A 59 -4.00 -5.25 -6.51
C ARG A 59 -4.55 -5.10 -7.93
N GLY A 60 -5.16 -3.96 -8.25
CA GLY A 60 -5.73 -3.70 -9.58
C GLY A 60 -4.69 -3.73 -10.70
N LEU A 61 -3.44 -3.40 -10.39
CA LEU A 61 -2.30 -3.46 -11.30
C LEU A 61 -1.57 -4.82 -11.31
N GLY A 62 -2.04 -5.80 -10.54
CA GLY A 62 -1.42 -7.12 -10.44
C GLY A 62 -0.09 -7.16 -9.67
N LYS A 63 0.26 -6.08 -8.97
CA LYS A 63 1.46 -5.96 -8.12
C LYS A 63 1.30 -6.66 -6.77
N LEU A 64 0.05 -6.80 -6.31
CA LEU A 64 -0.34 -7.55 -5.12
C LEU A 64 -1.34 -8.63 -5.52
N THR A 65 -1.15 -9.85 -5.02
CA THR A 65 -2.10 -10.95 -5.24
C THR A 65 -3.33 -10.81 -4.32
N ALA A 66 -4.39 -11.58 -4.58
CA ALA A 66 -5.53 -11.64 -3.65
C ALA A 66 -5.11 -12.12 -2.25
N GLU A 67 -4.20 -13.10 -2.17
CA GLU A 67 -3.69 -13.62 -0.91
C GLU A 67 -2.87 -12.56 -0.15
N ASP A 68 -2.07 -11.76 -0.85
CA ASP A 68 -1.32 -10.65 -0.25
C ASP A 68 -2.25 -9.66 0.43
N ILE A 69 -3.36 -9.33 -0.23
CA ILE A 69 -4.37 -8.41 0.27
C ILE A 69 -5.05 -8.96 1.52
N ASP A 70 -5.38 -10.25 1.54
CA ASP A 70 -5.99 -10.87 2.71
C ASP A 70 -5.03 -10.85 3.91
N VAL A 71 -3.74 -11.16 3.70
CA VAL A 71 -2.73 -11.08 4.76
C VAL A 71 -2.55 -9.65 5.28
N ILE A 72 -2.48 -8.65 4.39
CA ILE A 72 -2.37 -7.24 4.78
C ILE A 72 -3.60 -6.82 5.58
N ARG A 73 -4.81 -7.17 5.12
CA ARG A 73 -6.07 -6.84 5.80
C ARG A 73 -6.16 -7.45 7.19
N GLU A 74 -5.81 -8.73 7.36
CA GLU A 74 -5.83 -9.37 8.67
C GLU A 74 -4.88 -8.69 9.65
N ARG A 75 -3.69 -8.27 9.19
CA ARG A 75 -2.73 -7.52 10.02
C ARG A 75 -3.23 -6.11 10.35
N LEU A 76 -3.87 -5.42 9.41
CA LEU A 76 -4.46 -4.10 9.64
C LEU A 76 -5.57 -4.16 10.69
N LYS A 77 -6.47 -5.15 10.61
CA LYS A 77 -7.51 -5.38 11.62
C LYS A 77 -6.92 -5.57 13.02
N GLN A 78 -5.81 -6.31 13.14
CA GLN A 78 -5.11 -6.49 14.42
C GLN A 78 -4.50 -5.20 14.97
N ARG A 79 -4.20 -4.21 14.11
CA ARG A 79 -3.71 -2.87 14.50
C ARG A 79 -4.84 -1.88 14.79
N GLY A 80 -6.10 -2.22 14.53
CA GLY A 80 -7.25 -1.33 14.72
C GLY A 80 -7.54 -0.40 13.53
N PHE A 81 -7.07 -0.77 12.33
CA PHE A 81 -7.51 -0.17 11.06
C PHE A 81 -8.80 -0.82 10.55
#